data_AF-A0A183LK19-F1
#
_entry.id   AF-A0A183LK19-F1
#
_cell.length_a   1.000
_cell.length_b   1.000
_cell.length_c   1.000
_cell.angle_alpha   90.00
_cell.angle_beta   90.00
_cell.angle_gamma   90.00
#
_symmetry.space_group_name_H-M   'P 1'
#
loop_
_entity.id
_entity.type
_entity.pdbx_description
1 polymer ?
#
loop_
_entity_poly.entity_id
_entity_poly.type
_entity_poly.pdbx_seq_one_letter_code
_entity_poly.pdbx_strand_id
1 'polypeptide(L)'
;MNTVSNRTEHFTAFRYSALLKILVSETNDIGLLIGEVTALDPDLGLNGKLNYSIHWPPGQGPNPFEVNEKGELITRMPLDRENQPEGYHFIVSYS
;
A
#
# COMPACT_ATOMS: atom_id res chain seq x y z
N MET A 1 15.43 -15.60 11.41
CA MET A 1 15.18 -14.85 12.67
C MET A 1 14.06 -13.88 12.36
N ASN A 2 12.87 -14.17 12.88
CA ASN A 2 11.62 -13.59 12.40
C ASN A 2 11.26 -12.40 13.27
N THR A 3 11.48 -11.19 12.77
CA THR A 3 11.01 -9.98 13.44
C THR A 3 9.55 -9.76 13.05
N VAL A 4 8.63 -10.17 13.92
CA VAL A 4 7.22 -9.76 13.86
C VAL A 4 7.18 -8.28 14.21
N SER A 5 7.11 -7.42 13.20
CA SER A 5 6.74 -6.02 13.38
C SER A 5 5.47 -5.79 12.57
N ASN A 6 4.32 -6.17 13.14
CA ASN A 6 2.99 -5.71 12.71
C ASN A 6 2.83 -4.22 13.05
N ARG A 7 3.75 -3.37 12.59
CA ARG A 7 3.63 -1.92 12.68
C ARG A 7 3.01 -1.45 11.37
N THR A 8 1.70 -1.28 11.37
CA THR A 8 1.02 -0.53 10.32
C THR A 8 1.60 0.87 10.28
N GLU A 9 2.13 1.28 9.13
CA GLU A 9 2.61 2.65 8.94
C GLU A 9 1.45 3.52 8.46
N HIS A 10 1.20 4.63 9.17
CA HIS A 10 0.22 5.64 8.80
C HIS A 10 0.92 6.77 8.05
N PHE A 11 0.43 7.10 6.85
CA PHE A 11 1.05 8.12 6.02
C PHE A 11 0.05 9.18 5.56
N THR A 12 0.44 10.45 5.67
CA THR A 12 -0.37 11.61 5.21
C THR A 12 0.36 12.35 4.10
N ALA A 13 -0.22 12.42 2.89
CA ALA A 13 0.28 13.25 1.80
C ALA A 13 -0.57 14.52 1.61
N PHE A 14 0.09 15.68 1.56
CA PHE A 14 -0.50 16.95 1.13
C PHE A 14 0.00 17.27 -0.27
N ARG A 15 -0.84 17.20 -1.32
CA ARG A 15 -0.54 17.58 -2.74
C ARG A 15 0.75 17.01 -3.39
N TYR A 16 1.57 16.22 -2.70
CA TYR A 16 2.86 15.71 -3.16
C TYR A 16 2.88 14.18 -3.18
N SER A 17 3.62 13.62 -4.13
CA SER A 17 4.03 12.23 -4.12
C SER A 17 4.99 11.99 -2.96
N ALA A 18 4.78 10.90 -2.24
CA ALA A 18 5.69 10.45 -1.20
C ALA A 18 6.21 9.06 -1.55
N LEU A 19 7.49 8.86 -1.30
CA LEU A 19 8.10 7.54 -1.40
C LEU A 19 7.97 6.85 -0.05
N LEU A 20 7.27 5.71 -0.03
CA LEU A 20 7.07 4.89 1.15
C LEU A 20 7.80 3.55 0.96
N LYS A 21 8.46 3.07 2.01
CA LYS A 21 9.12 1.77 2.04
C LYS A 21 8.60 0.99 3.24
N ILE A 22 7.74 0.01 2.98
CA ILE A 22 7.17 -0.87 3.99
C ILE A 22 7.94 -2.20 3.98
N LEU A 23 8.25 -2.73 5.16
CA LEU A 23 8.81 -4.06 5.32
C LEU A 23 7.71 -5.02 5.79
N VAL A 24 7.46 -6.06 5.00
CA VAL A 24 6.42 -7.06 5.26
C VAL A 24 7.07 -8.44 5.29
N SER A 25 6.58 -9.33 6.16
CA SER A 25 7.02 -10.72 6.20
C SER A 25 6.46 -11.53 5.04
N GLU A 26 7.26 -12.41 4.44
CA GLU A 26 6.83 -13.35 3.38
C GLU A 26 5.77 -14.37 3.86
N THR A 27 5.73 -14.64 5.17
CA THR A 27 4.69 -15.48 5.78
C THR A 27 3.48 -14.65 6.22
N ASN A 28 3.11 -13.62 5.45
CA ASN A 28 1.94 -12.80 5.78
C ASN A 28 0.63 -13.56 5.53
N ASP A 29 -0.33 -13.32 6.41
CA ASP A 29 -1.71 -13.74 6.19
C ASP A 29 -2.36 -12.92 5.07
N ILE A 30 -3.32 -13.54 4.37
CA ILE A 30 -4.20 -12.83 3.43
C ILE A 30 -5.05 -11.84 4.23
N GLY A 31 -5.17 -10.60 3.75
CA GLY A 31 -5.87 -9.52 4.42
C GLY A 31 -5.04 -8.76 5.44
N LEU A 32 -3.73 -9.05 5.57
CA LEU A 32 -2.84 -8.29 6.43
C LEU A 32 -2.80 -6.82 5.99
N LEU A 33 -3.11 -5.91 6.92
CA LEU A 33 -2.94 -4.47 6.76
C LEU A 33 -1.46 -4.11 6.84
N ILE A 34 -0.89 -3.70 5.71
CA ILE A 34 0.54 -3.38 5.59
C ILE A 34 0.82 -1.88 5.64
N GLY A 35 -0.17 -1.04 5.33
CA GLY A 35 -0.05 0.40 5.46
C GLY A 35 -1.38 1.12 5.26
N GLU A 36 -1.42 2.40 5.61
CA GLU A 36 -2.58 3.25 5.40
C GLU A 36 -2.14 4.55 4.73
N VAL A 37 -2.80 4.89 3.62
CA VAL A 37 -2.53 6.08 2.82
C VAL A 37 -3.66 7.08 3.04
N THR A 38 -3.38 8.17 3.74
CA THR A 38 -4.27 9.31 3.88
C THR A 38 -3.89 10.38 2.87
N ALA A 39 -4.75 10.64 1.90
CA ALA A 39 -4.62 11.79 1.03
C ALA A 39 -5.39 12.97 1.62
N LEU A 40 -4.80 14.15 1.60
CA LEU A 40 -5.49 15.39 1.98
C LEU A 40 -5.52 16.31 0.76
N ASP A 41 -6.70 16.40 0.15
CA ASP A 41 -6.96 17.35 -0.93
C ASP A 41 -7.77 18.55 -0.37
N PRO A 42 -7.17 19.76 -0.29
CA PRO A 42 -7.86 20.96 0.16
C PRO A 42 -9.10 21.31 -0.66
N ASP A 43 -9.18 20.86 -1.92
CA ASP A 43 -10.26 21.20 -2.85
C ASP A 43 -11.51 20.33 -2.61
N LEU A 44 -11.32 19.16 -1.98
CA LEU A 44 -12.37 18.17 -1.70
C LEU A 44 -13.22 18.50 -0.45
N GLY A 45 -12.73 19.37 0.43
CA GLY A 45 -13.42 19.78 1.67
C GLY A 45 -13.67 18.61 2.66
N LEU A 46 -14.44 18.86 3.74
CA LEU A 46 -14.67 17.89 4.82
C LEU A 46 -15.45 16.61 4.41
N ASN A 47 -16.12 16.64 3.26
CA ASN A 47 -16.97 15.54 2.77
C ASN A 47 -16.47 14.94 1.46
N GLY A 48 -15.27 15.31 1.02
CA GLY A 48 -14.71 14.78 -0.20
C GLY A 48 -14.40 13.31 -0.06
N LYS A 49 -15.00 12.49 -0.92
CA LYS A 49 -14.67 11.08 -1.03
C LYS A 49 -13.45 10.94 -1.90
N LEU A 50 -12.44 10.26 -1.38
CA LEU A 50 -11.23 9.91 -2.11
C LEU A 50 -11.42 8.53 -2.71
N ASN A 51 -11.18 8.41 -4.01
CA ASN A 51 -11.10 7.11 -4.65
C ASN A 51 -9.64 6.71 -4.83
N TYR A 52 -9.18 5.76 -4.03
CA TYR A 52 -7.80 5.25 -4.08
C TYR A 52 -7.64 4.20 -5.18
N SER A 53 -6.46 4.15 -5.79
CA SER A 53 -6.15 3.16 -6.84
C SER A 53 -4.66 2.82 -6.84
N ILE A 54 -4.36 1.54 -7.07
CA ILE A 54 -2.99 1.03 -7.26
C ILE A 54 -2.67 1.01 -8.75
N HIS A 55 -1.61 1.71 -9.13
CA HIS A 55 -0.99 1.59 -10.45
C HIS A 55 0.09 0.52 -10.39
N TRP A 56 -0.29 -0.70 -10.79
CA TRP A 56 0.60 -1.85 -10.81
C TRP A 56 1.44 -1.88 -12.09
N PRO A 57 2.77 -1.80 -12.04
CA PRO A 57 3.59 -1.81 -13.24
C PRO A 57 3.59 -3.17 -13.95
N PRO A 58 3.67 -3.18 -15.29
CA PRO A 58 3.86 -4.43 -16.03
C PRO A 58 5.21 -5.07 -15.67
N GLY A 59 5.28 -6.40 -15.75
CA GLY A 59 6.52 -7.16 -15.53
C GLY A 59 6.82 -7.54 -14.07
N GLN A 60 6.07 -7.05 -13.08
CA GLN A 60 6.19 -7.48 -11.67
C GLN A 60 5.31 -8.70 -11.32
N GLY A 61 4.68 -9.32 -12.32
CA GLY A 61 3.75 -10.43 -12.11
C GLY A 61 2.39 -9.97 -11.58
N PRO A 62 1.60 -10.86 -10.96
CA PRO A 62 0.29 -10.50 -10.43
C PRO A 62 0.41 -9.52 -9.26
N ASN A 63 -0.53 -8.58 -9.16
CA ASN A 63 -0.60 -7.65 -8.03
C ASN A 63 -1.07 -8.39 -6.76
N PRO A 64 -0.25 -8.50 -5.70
CA PRO A 64 -0.65 -9.16 -4.47
C PRO A 64 -1.33 -8.19 -3.49
N PHE A 65 -1.63 -6.94 -3.87
CA PHE A 65 -2.15 -5.90 -2.97
C PHE A 65 -3.52 -5.35 -3.38
N GLU A 66 -4.19 -4.75 -2.41
CA GLU A 66 -5.44 -3.98 -2.55
C GLU A 66 -5.34 -2.68 -1.76
N VAL A 67 -5.93 -1.60 -2.28
CA VAL A 67 -6.23 -0.42 -1.49
C VAL A 67 -7.74 -0.24 -1.43
N ASN A 68 -8.29 0.01 -0.25
CA ASN A 68 -9.74 0.22 -0.08
C ASN A 68 -10.09 1.72 -0.04
N GLU A 69 -11.39 2.03 0.08
CA GLU A 69 -11.92 3.40 0.12
C GLU A 69 -11.41 4.23 1.31
N LYS A 70 -10.90 3.59 2.36
CA LYS A 70 -10.29 4.26 3.52
C LYS A 70 -8.78 4.52 3.32
N GLY A 71 -8.21 4.10 2.20
CA GLY A 71 -6.77 4.17 1.95
C GLY A 71 -5.97 3.05 2.62
N GLU A 72 -6.63 2.01 3.16
CA GLU A 72 -5.95 0.87 3.77
C GLU A 72 -5.37 -0.03 2.67
N LEU A 73 -4.06 -0.24 2.72
CA LEU A 73 -3.32 -1.13 1.83
C LEU A 73 -3.20 -2.51 2.48
N ILE A 74 -3.82 -3.52 1.88
CA ILE A 74 -3.86 -4.89 2.39
C ILE A 74 -3.27 -5.89 1.39
N THR A 75 -2.80 -7.02 1.90
CA THR A 75 -2.35 -8.15 1.08
C THR A 75 -3.53 -9.02 0.63
N ARG A 76 -3.51 -9.50 -0.62
CA ARG A 76 -4.47 -10.45 -1.18
C ARG A 76 -3.91 -11.87 -1.29
N MET A 77 -2.60 -12.02 -1.15
CA MET A 77 -1.88 -13.30 -1.19
C MET A 77 -0.56 -13.19 -0.39
N PRO A 78 0.04 -14.33 -0.01
CA PRO A 78 1.38 -14.36 0.58
C PRO A 78 2.41 -13.70 -0.36
N LEU A 79 3.33 -12.93 0.22
CA LEU A 79 4.43 -12.30 -0.50
C LEU A 79 5.58 -13.28 -0.64
N ASP A 80 6.31 -13.18 -1.75
CA ASP A 80 7.35 -14.13 -2.09
C ASP A 80 8.64 -13.36 -2.41
N ARG A 81 9.56 -13.35 -1.45
CA ARG A 81 10.84 -12.62 -1.55
C ARG A 81 11.77 -13.30 -2.55
N GLU A 82 11.72 -14.62 -2.69
CA GLU A 82 12.54 -15.37 -3.63
C GLU A 82 12.18 -15.03 -5.08
N ASN A 83 10.89 -14.86 -5.37
CA ASN A 83 10.41 -14.45 -6.68
C ASN A 83 10.50 -12.92 -6.90
N GLN A 84 10.49 -12.12 -5.85
CA GLN A 84 10.65 -10.66 -5.91
C GLN A 84 11.74 -10.14 -4.96
N PRO A 85 13.03 -10.40 -5.27
CA PRO A 85 14.14 -10.10 -4.36
C PRO A 85 14.40 -8.60 -4.21
N GLU A 86 14.03 -7.79 -5.21
CA GLU A 86 14.11 -6.33 -5.14
C GLU A 86 12.89 -5.70 -4.44
N GLY A 87 11.86 -6.51 -4.13
CA GLY A 87 10.58 -6.06 -3.57
C GLY A 87 9.62 -5.51 -4.62
N TYR A 88 8.47 -5.05 -4.14
CA TYR A 88 7.38 -4.54 -4.98
C TYR A 88 7.40 -3.02 -5.06
N HIS A 89 7.25 -2.49 -6.27
CA HIS A 89 7.28 -1.06 -6.53
C HIS A 89 6.04 -0.65 -7.31
N PHE A 90 5.19 0.18 -6.72
CA PHE A 90 3.96 0.65 -7.35
C PHE A 90 3.58 2.03 -6.84
N ILE A 91 2.62 2.66 -7.51
CA ILE A 91 2.13 3.98 -7.13
C ILE A 91 0.69 3.84 -6.63
N VAL A 92 0.36 4.49 -5.53
CA VAL A 92 -1.02 4.70 -5.10
C VAL A 92 -1.42 6.12 -5.47
N SER A 93 -2.51 6.27 -6.22
CA SER A 93 -3.11 7.57 -6.51
C SER A 93 -4.49 7.68 -5.88
N TYR A 94 -4.97 8.91 -5.78
CA TYR A 94 -6.35 9.22 -5.41
C TYR A 94 -6.96 10.19 -6.44
N SER A 95 -8.27 10.15 -6.57
CA SER A 95 -9.09 11.09 -7.37
C SER A 95 -10.34 11.51 -6.61
#